data_AF-A0AAW2IR99-F1
#
_entry.id   AF-A0AAW2IR99-F1
#
_cell.length_a   1.000
_cell.length_b   1.000
_cell.length_c   1.000
_cell.angle_alpha   90.00
_cell.angle_beta   90.00
_cell.angle_gamma   90.00
#
_symmetry.space_group_name_H-M   'P 1'
#
loop_
_entity.id
_entity.type
_entity.pdbx_description
1 polymer ?
#
loop_
_entity_poly.entity_id
_entity_poly.type
_entity_poly.pdbx_seq_one_letter_code
_entity_poly.pdbx_strand_id
1 'polypeptide(L)' 'IGVRPDLHFINMPEVFVSTTVDAQHPPKFDANGDLIDDNVRAQFQQLLISLRDFTLQLQCTNATSQAKAILT' A
#
# COMPACT_ATOMS: atom_id res chain seq x y z
N ILE A 1 25.55 17.14 -5.25
CA ILE A 1 24.30 17.19 -6.03
C ILE A 1 23.57 15.89 -5.77
N GLY A 2 22.52 15.90 -4.94
CA GLY A 2 21.76 14.70 -4.62
C GLY A 2 20.57 14.59 -5.55
N VAL A 3 20.51 13.52 -6.35
CA VAL A 3 19.31 13.21 -7.12
C VAL A 3 18.32 12.59 -6.14
N ARG A 4 17.18 13.25 -5.93
CA ARG A 4 16.03 12.68 -5.25
C ARG A 4 15.19 12.06 -6.36
N PRO A 5 15.29 10.74 -6.64
CA PRO A 5 14.42 10.15 -7.63
C PRO A 5 12.99 10.31 -7.10
N ASP A 6 12.15 11.04 -7.82
CA ASP A 6 10.71 11.00 -7.64
C ASP A 6 10.23 9.61 -8.04
N LEU A 7 10.40 8.66 -7.13
CA LEU A 7 9.79 7.35 -7.20
C LEU A 7 8.29 7.54 -6.90
N HIS A 8 7.55 8.09 -7.87
CA HIS A 8 6.10 8.00 -7.85
C HIS A 8 5.77 6.54 -8.12
N PHE A 9 5.43 5.79 -7.06
CA PHE A 9 4.84 4.48 -7.23
C PHE A 9 3.58 4.69 -8.08
N ILE A 10 3.60 4.19 -9.33
CA ILE A 10 2.49 4.31 -10.29
C ILE A 10 1.20 3.67 -9.73
N ASN A 11 1.33 2.86 -8.68
CA ASN A 11 0.25 2.38 -7.86
C ASN A 11 0.50 2.84 -6.42
N MET A 12 0.10 4.06 -6.06
CA MET A 12 0.22 4.60 -4.69
C MET A 12 -1.14 4.51 -4.00
N PRO A 13 -1.62 3.30 -3.61
CA PRO A 13 -2.73 3.22 -2.69
C PRO A 13 -2.19 3.74 -1.35
N GLU A 14 -2.64 4.91 -0.95
CA GLU A 14 -2.33 5.51 0.34
C GLU A 14 -3.60 5.51 1.19
N VAL A 15 -3.43 5.26 2.48
CA VAL A 15 -4.51 5.42 3.46
C VAL A 15 -4.03 6.43 4.49
N PHE A 16 -4.73 7.56 4.54
CA PHE A 16 -4.47 8.61 5.52
C PHE A 16 -5.36 8.40 6.74
N VAL A 17 -4.75 8.02 7.86
CA VAL A 17 -5.43 7.84 9.13
C VAL A 17 -5.16 9.05 10.00
N SER A 18 -6.18 9.87 10.26
CA SER A 18 -6.04 10.93 11.26
C SER A 18 -5.97 10.32 12.65
N THR A 19 -4.92 10.65 13.40
CA THR A 19 -4.68 10.20 14.78
C THR A 19 -5.07 11.27 15.81
N THR A 20 -5.56 12.43 15.37
CA THR A 20 -6.04 13.48 16.27
C THR A 20 -7.29 13.00 16.99
N VAL A 21 -7.24 12.97 18.32
CA VAL A 21 -8.38 12.60 19.16
C VAL A 21 -9.02 13.88 19.69
N ASP A 22 -10.24 14.16 19.22
CA ASP A 22 -11.08 15.27 19.70
C ASP A 22 -12.55 14.85 19.73
N ALA A 23 -13.46 15.76 20.10
CA ALA A 23 -14.89 15.46 20.22
C ALA A 23 -15.56 15.03 18.89
N GLN A 24 -14.97 15.34 17.75
CA GLN A 24 -15.44 15.00 16.41
C GLN A 24 -14.69 13.79 15.80
N HIS A 25 -13.50 13.47 16.32
CA HIS A 25 -12.64 12.41 15.83
C HIS A 25 -12.37 11.37 16.92
N PRO A 26 -13.18 10.29 16.98
CA PRO A 26 -12.94 9.21 17.92
C PRO A 26 -11.62 8.50 17.61
N PRO A 27 -10.94 7.95 18.64
CA PRO A 27 -9.66 7.28 18.48
C PRO A 27 -9.75 6.12 17.50
N LYS A 28 -8.77 6.04 16.60
CA LYS A 28 -8.68 5.00 15.56
C LYS A 28 -7.97 3.74 16.04
N PHE A 29 -7.15 3.88 17.07
CA PHE A 29 -6.39 2.78 17.68
C PHE A 29 -6.75 2.64 19.15
N ASP A 30 -6.69 1.42 19.67
CA ASP A 30 -6.83 1.17 21.11
C ASP A 30 -5.49 1.35 21.86
N ALA A 31 -5.50 1.10 23.16
CA ALA A 31 -4.32 1.23 24.01
C ALA A 31 -3.20 0.21 23.71
N ASN A 32 -3.52 -0.89 23.02
CA ASN A 32 -2.55 -1.89 22.59
C ASN A 32 -1.95 -1.56 21.20
N GLY A 33 -2.50 -0.54 20.53
CA GLY A 33 -2.10 -0.15 19.18
C GLY A 33 -2.89 -0.86 18.08
N ASP A 34 -3.98 -1.53 18.40
CA ASP A 34 -4.83 -2.21 17.42
C ASP A 34 -5.77 -1.21 16.74
N LEU A 35 -5.91 -1.31 15.42
CA LEU A 35 -6.83 -0.47 14.65
C LEU A 35 -8.29 -0.86 14.93
N ILE A 36 -9.03 -0.04 15.68
CA ILE A 36 -10.43 -0.29 16.07
C ILE A 36 -11.45 0.41 15.17
N ASP A 37 -11.02 1.33 14.31
CA ASP A 37 -11.92 2.01 13.37
C ASP A 37 -12.19 1.13 12.14
N ASP A 38 -13.46 0.73 11.96
CA ASP A 38 -13.89 -0.16 10.89
C ASP A 38 -13.74 0.45 9.50
N ASN A 39 -13.89 1.77 9.36
CA ASN A 39 -13.76 2.44 8.07
C ASN A 39 -12.30 2.43 7.60
N VAL A 40 -11.39 2.84 8.49
CA VAL A 40 -9.95 2.79 8.25
C VAL A 40 -9.49 1.36 8.00
N ARG A 41 -10.04 0.38 8.73
CA ARG A 41 -9.74 -1.05 8.54
C ARG A 41 -10.11 -1.52 7.13
N ALA A 42 -11.29 -1.15 6.64
CA ALA A 42 -11.72 -1.50 5.28
C ALA A 42 -10.84 -0.87 4.21
N GLN A 43 -10.48 0.42 4.36
CA GLN A 43 -9.56 1.11 3.45
C GLN A 43 -8.18 0.44 3.44
N PHE A 44 -7.68 0.09 4.63
CA PHE A 44 -6.39 -0.59 4.78
C PHE A 44 -6.38 -1.98 4.14
N GLN A 45 -7.48 -2.73 4.25
CA GLN A 45 -7.62 -4.02 3.56
C GLN A 45 -7.58 -3.86 2.03
N GLN A 46 -8.32 -2.89 1.49
CA GLN A 46 -8.35 -2.64 0.05
C GLN A 46 -6.97 -2.24 -0.49
N LEU A 47 -6.26 -1.41 0.28
CA LEU A 47 -4.86 -1.05 0.04
C LEU A 47 -3.97 -2.29 -0.06
N LEU A 48 -4.02 -3.19 0.92
CA LEU A 48 -3.19 -4.39 0.96
C LEU A 48 -3.49 -5.35 -0.21
N ILE A 49 -4.76 -5.48 -0.61
CA ILE A 49 -5.15 -6.26 -1.78
C ILE A 49 -4.55 -5.66 -3.06
N SER A 50 -4.69 -4.34 -3.27
CA SER A 50 -4.12 -3.65 -4.43
C SER A 50 -2.60 -3.82 -4.50
N LEU A 51 -1.91 -3.69 -3.36
CA LEU A 51 -0.46 -3.87 -3.28
C LEU A 51 -0.03 -5.31 -3.60
N ARG A 52 -0.77 -6.30 -3.09
CA ARG A 52 -0.54 -7.73 -3.40
C ARG A 52 -0.69 -7.98 -4.89
N ASP A 53 -1.81 -7.57 -5.48
CA ASP A 53 -2.11 -7.83 -6.89
C ASP A 53 -1.08 -7.16 -7.80
N PHE A 54 -0.68 -5.93 -7.46
CA PHE A 54 0.39 -5.22 -8.16
C PHE A 54 1.73 -5.96 -8.06
N THR A 55 2.08 -6.48 -6.87
CA THR A 55 3.31 -7.27 -6.68
C THR A 55 3.30 -8.55 -7.52
N LEU A 56 2.15 -9.24 -7.60
CA LEU A 56 1.98 -10.42 -8.44
C LEU A 56 2.15 -10.08 -9.92
N GLN A 57 1.58 -8.96 -10.38
CA GLN A 57 1.76 -8.49 -11.77
C GLN A 57 3.24 -8.24 -12.08
N LEU A 58 3.97 -7.57 -11.18
CA LEU A 58 5.42 -7.35 -11.36
C LEU A 58 6.22 -8.65 -11.38
N GLN A 59 5.85 -9.66 -10.59
CA GLN A 59 6.52 -10.96 -10.62
C GLN A 59 6.26 -11.71 -11.93
N CYS A 60 5.02 -11.69 -12.45
CA CYS A 60 4.68 -12.34 -13.70
C CYS A 60 5.33 -11.67 -14.92
N THR A 61 5.43 -10.35 -14.95
CA THR A 61 6.14 -9.64 -16.04
C THR A 61 7.64 -9.95 -16.03
N ASN A 62 8.26 -10.04 -14.85
CA ASN A 62 9.65 -10.46 -14.71
C ASN A 62 9.88 -11.91 -15.19
N ALA A 63 9.00 -12.84 -14.83
CA ALA A 63 9.09 -14.24 -15.29
C ALA A 63 8.96 -14.36 -16.82
N THR A 64 8.08 -13.57 -17.42
CA THR A 64 7.86 -13.56 -18.88
C THR A 64 9.05 -12.92 -19.63
N SER A 65 9.66 -11.88 -19.06
CA SER A 65 10.87 -11.25 -19.59
C SER A 65 12.07 -12.22 -19.58
N GLN A 66 12.27 -12.98 -18.50
CA GLN A 66 13.33 -14.00 -18.42
C GLN A 66 13.09 -15.16 -19.40
N ALA A 67 11.85 -15.61 -19.57
CA ALA A 67 11.52 -16.65 -20.55
C ALA A 67 11.80 -16.19 -22.00
N LYS A 68 11.54 -14.92 -22.33
CA LYS A 68 11.84 -14.36 -23.65
C LYS A 68 13.35 -14.20 -23.91
N ALA A 69 14.13 -13.88 -22.88
CA ALA A 69 15.59 -13.75 -22.97
C ALA A 69 16.33 -15.09 -23.12
N ILE A 70 15.76 -16.20 -22.65
CA ILE A 70 16.35 -17.55 -22.79
C ILE A 70 16.04 -18.17 -24.17
N LEU A 71 15.02 -17.67 -24.87
CA LEU A 71 14.54 -18.19 -26.16
C LEU A 71 14.99 -17.35 -27.39
N THR A 72 15.90 -16.40 -27.22
CA THR A 72 16.51 -15.59 -28.32
C THR A 72 18.02 -15.75 -28.31
#